data_AF-A0A2G5XB64-F1
#
_entry.id   AF-A0A2G5XB64-F1
#
_cell.length_a   1.000
_cell.length_b   1.000
_cell.length_c   1.000
_cell.angle_alpha   90.00
_cell.angle_beta   90.00
_cell.angle_gamma   90.00
#
_symmetry.space_group_name_H-M   'P 1'
#
loop_
_entity.id
_entity.type
_entity.pdbx_description
1 polymer ?
#
loop_
_entity_poly.entity_id
_entity_poly.type
_entity_poly.pdbx_seq_one_letter_code
_entity_poly.pdbx_strand_id
1 'polypeptide(L)'
;MNNDEEVLVLQEAETTTLDHAVEYDILDQSGDLPSGRFAVLNNIPVTEEGRETFEQRFNNRARLIEAEPGFVAIRVLRPVHSDTYVILTMWEDEQSFKNWQESQAYGKAHAKRGTKEGVDQRPNIFSGPSFVTTYKK
;
A
#
# COMPACT_ATOMS: atom_id res chain seq x y z
N MET A 1 0.58 -1.75 -16.26
CA MET A 1 1.25 -0.48 -15.97
C MET A 1 2.73 -0.74 -15.96
N ASN A 2 3.57 0.21 -16.34
CA ASN A 2 5.00 -0.04 -16.54
C ASN A 2 5.82 0.97 -15.74
N ASN A 3 7.00 0.54 -15.32
CA ASN A 3 8.11 1.43 -15.01
C ASN A 3 9.27 1.13 -15.99
N ASP A 4 10.47 1.62 -15.71
CA ASP A 4 11.60 1.44 -16.63
C ASP A 4 12.17 0.00 -16.62
N GLU A 5 11.81 -0.83 -15.65
CA GLU A 5 12.37 -2.17 -15.43
C GLU A 5 11.33 -3.30 -15.57
N GLU A 6 10.06 -3.02 -15.24
CA GLU A 6 9.03 -4.02 -14.98
C GLU A 6 7.66 -3.61 -15.51
N VAL A 7 6.84 -4.63 -15.78
CA VAL A 7 5.42 -4.50 -16.11
C VAL A 7 4.60 -5.02 -14.93
N LEU A 8 3.79 -4.13 -14.35
CA LEU A 8 2.77 -4.45 -13.35
C LEU A 8 1.46 -4.84 -14.02
N VAL A 9 1.02 -6.07 -13.76
CA VAL A 9 -0.33 -6.57 -14.05
C VAL A 9 -1.07 -6.74 -12.72
N LEU A 10 -2.26 -6.16 -12.61
CA LEU A 10 -3.13 -6.29 -11.44
C LEU A 10 -4.38 -7.07 -11.85
N GLN A 11 -4.72 -8.11 -11.09
CA GLN A 11 -5.93 -8.89 -11.27
C GLN A 11 -6.61 -9.07 -9.90
N GLU A 12 -7.84 -8.60 -9.78
CA GLU A 12 -8.71 -8.92 -8.64
C GLU A 12 -9.61 -10.10 -9.04
N ALA A 13 -9.39 -11.26 -8.46
CA ALA A 13 -10.15 -12.48 -8.74
C ALA A 13 -10.03 -13.46 -7.56
N GLU A 14 -11.01 -14.38 -7.43
CA GLU A 14 -10.94 -15.47 -6.43
C GLU A 14 -9.89 -16.53 -6.79
N THR A 15 -9.57 -16.68 -8.08
CA THR A 15 -8.53 -17.58 -8.57
C THR A 15 -7.77 -16.88 -9.70
N THR A 16 -6.49 -17.21 -9.85
CA THR A 16 -5.66 -16.70 -10.95
C THR A 16 -5.10 -17.84 -11.79
N THR A 17 -4.91 -17.55 -13.07
CA THR A 17 -4.19 -18.41 -14.02
C THR A 17 -2.89 -17.75 -14.46
N LEU A 18 -2.48 -16.64 -13.82
CA LEU A 18 -1.25 -15.94 -14.13
C LEU A 18 -0.07 -16.72 -13.55
N ASP A 19 0.85 -17.11 -14.42
CA ASP A 19 2.11 -17.71 -13.99
C ASP A 19 2.92 -16.69 -13.19
N HIS A 20 3.55 -17.15 -12.10
CA HIS A 20 4.39 -16.32 -11.21
C HIS A 20 3.67 -15.12 -10.56
N ALA A 21 2.35 -15.18 -10.42
CA ALA A 21 1.61 -14.19 -9.66
C ALA A 21 2.03 -14.21 -8.18
N VAL A 22 2.14 -13.02 -7.59
CA VAL A 22 2.21 -12.88 -6.13
C VAL A 22 0.79 -12.67 -5.62
N GLU A 23 0.33 -13.58 -4.77
CA GLU A 23 -1.03 -13.62 -4.27
C GLU A 23 -1.20 -12.83 -2.98
N TYR A 24 -2.32 -12.12 -2.87
CA TYR A 24 -2.66 -11.30 -1.72
C TYR A 24 -4.13 -11.41 -1.33
N ASP A 25 -4.40 -11.43 -0.03
CA ASP A 25 -5.73 -11.17 0.53
C ASP A 25 -5.95 -9.66 0.67
N ILE A 26 -7.17 -9.20 0.38
CA ILE A 26 -7.56 -7.79 0.58
C ILE A 26 -8.09 -7.62 2.00
N LEU A 27 -7.35 -6.87 2.84
CA LEU A 27 -7.77 -6.54 4.20
C LEU A 27 -8.72 -5.33 4.26
N ASP A 28 -8.47 -4.32 3.41
CA ASP A 28 -9.31 -3.14 3.27
C ASP A 28 -9.18 -2.57 1.86
N GLN A 29 -10.25 -1.94 1.38
CA GLN A 29 -10.31 -1.41 0.02
C GLN A 29 -11.24 -0.22 -0.11
N SER A 30 -10.94 0.64 -1.09
CA SER A 30 -11.83 1.69 -1.58
C SER A 30 -11.49 2.02 -3.04
N GLY A 31 -12.49 2.43 -3.82
CA GLY A 31 -12.32 2.86 -5.20
C GLY A 31 -12.03 1.74 -6.21
N ASP A 32 -11.96 2.13 -7.48
CA ASP A 32 -11.89 1.24 -8.64
C ASP A 32 -10.51 1.26 -9.31
N LEU A 33 -9.74 0.17 -9.21
CA LEU A 33 -8.36 0.09 -9.71
C LEU A 33 -8.21 0.44 -11.21
N PRO A 34 -9.03 -0.10 -12.14
CA PRO A 34 -8.86 0.11 -13.57
C PRO A 34 -8.95 1.57 -14.01
N SER A 35 -9.53 2.46 -13.20
CA SER A 35 -9.65 3.88 -13.55
C SER A 35 -8.36 4.70 -13.31
N GLY A 36 -7.45 4.22 -12.45
CA GLY A 36 -6.21 4.95 -12.11
C GLY A 36 -5.15 4.90 -13.21
N ARG A 37 -4.26 5.88 -13.26
CA ARG A 37 -3.17 5.97 -14.25
C ARG A 37 -1.77 5.98 -13.65
N PHE A 38 -1.67 6.20 -12.34
CA PHE A 38 -0.43 6.10 -11.60
C PHE A 38 -0.63 5.21 -10.37
N ALA A 39 0.13 4.11 -10.29
CA ALA A 39 0.12 3.18 -9.18
C ALA A 39 1.32 3.42 -8.28
N VAL A 40 1.09 3.40 -6.97
CA VAL A 40 2.13 3.41 -5.94
C VAL A 40 1.93 2.22 -5.03
N LEU A 41 2.95 1.38 -4.94
CA LEU A 41 3.00 0.21 -4.07
C LEU A 41 4.00 0.52 -2.95
N ASN A 42 3.50 0.66 -1.73
CA ASN A 42 4.34 0.71 -0.54
C ASN A 42 4.52 -0.71 -0.01
N ASN A 43 5.72 -1.26 -0.24
CA ASN A 43 6.09 -2.64 0.11
C ASN A 43 6.69 -2.65 1.50
N ILE A 44 6.07 -3.40 2.41
CA ILE A 44 6.38 -3.38 3.83
C ILE A 44 6.63 -4.81 4.31
N PRO A 45 7.90 -5.22 4.47
CA PRO A 45 8.25 -6.52 5.05
C PRO A 45 7.91 -6.55 6.54
N VAL A 46 7.01 -7.45 6.96
CA VAL A 46 6.52 -7.57 8.34
C VAL A 46 6.80 -8.99 8.84
N THR A 47 7.41 -9.10 10.01
CA THR A 47 7.66 -10.40 10.67
C THR A 47 6.34 -11.11 10.98
N GLU A 48 6.36 -12.43 11.13
CA GLU A 48 5.18 -13.20 11.51
C GLU A 48 4.55 -12.69 12.82
N GLU A 49 5.41 -12.43 13.82
CA GLU A 49 5.02 -11.88 15.13
C GLU A 49 4.42 -10.47 15.04
N GLY A 50 4.84 -9.69 14.03
CA GLY A 50 4.41 -8.32 13.81
C GLY A 50 3.06 -8.19 13.08
N ARG A 51 2.59 -9.25 12.41
CA ARG A 51 1.41 -9.21 11.52
C ARG A 51 0.17 -8.67 12.20
N GLU A 52 -0.21 -9.24 13.35
CA GLU A 52 -1.43 -8.84 14.05
C GLU A 52 -1.41 -7.35 14.43
N THR A 53 -0.28 -6.87 14.97
CA THR A 53 -0.11 -5.46 15.34
C THR A 53 -0.16 -4.56 14.11
N PHE A 54 0.47 -4.97 13.02
CA PHE A 54 0.49 -4.23 11.76
C PHE A 54 -0.92 -4.08 11.18
N GLU A 55 -1.67 -5.18 11.09
CA GLU A 55 -3.02 -5.19 10.53
C GLU A 55 -4.02 -4.39 11.36
N GLN A 56 -3.94 -4.48 12.70
CA GLN A 56 -4.79 -3.68 13.59
C GLN A 56 -4.65 -2.18 13.31
N ARG A 57 -3.47 -1.70 12.91
CA ARG A 57 -3.27 -0.30 12.52
C ARG A 57 -4.02 0.06 11.24
N PHE A 58 -4.02 -0.82 10.23
CA PHE A 58 -4.70 -0.55 8.96
C PHE A 58 -6.22 -0.68 9.06
N ASN A 59 -6.73 -1.59 9.88
CA ASN A 59 -8.16 -1.67 10.19
C ASN A 59 -8.68 -0.36 10.80
N ASN A 60 -7.83 0.34 11.55
CA ASN A 60 -8.15 1.62 12.19
C ASN A 60 -7.57 2.84 11.45
N ARG A 61 -7.23 2.71 10.15
CA ARG A 61 -6.66 3.83 9.39
C ARG A 61 -7.67 4.98 9.30
N ALA A 62 -7.16 6.21 9.24
CA ALA A 62 -7.98 7.42 9.29
C ALA A 62 -8.88 7.63 8.05
N ARG A 63 -8.68 6.87 6.96
CA ARG A 63 -9.43 6.96 5.70
C ARG A 63 -9.53 8.39 5.15
N LEU A 64 -8.43 9.15 5.27
CA LEU A 64 -8.34 10.53 4.79
C LEU A 64 -7.88 10.62 3.33
N ILE A 65 -7.17 9.61 2.84
CA ILE A 65 -6.61 9.59 1.48
C ILE A 65 -7.73 9.59 0.43
N GLU A 66 -8.90 9.02 0.76
CA GLU A 66 -10.07 8.95 -0.10
C GLU A 66 -10.67 10.31 -0.43
N ALA A 67 -10.40 11.33 0.38
CA ALA A 67 -10.88 12.70 0.15
C ALA A 67 -9.87 13.57 -0.60
N GLU A 68 -8.69 13.05 -0.93
CA GLU A 68 -7.61 13.81 -1.55
C GLU A 68 -7.83 13.97 -3.06
N PRO A 69 -7.57 15.16 -3.63
CA PRO A 69 -7.71 15.37 -5.07
C PRO A 69 -6.86 14.38 -5.89
N GLY A 70 -7.48 13.80 -6.92
CA GLY A 70 -6.83 12.84 -7.81
C GLY A 70 -6.63 11.44 -7.22
N PHE A 71 -7.10 11.18 -5.99
CA PHE A 71 -7.17 9.81 -5.46
C PHE A 71 -8.17 8.98 -6.26
N VAL A 72 -7.80 7.73 -6.57
CA VAL A 72 -8.65 6.83 -7.34
C VAL A 72 -9.02 5.58 -6.54
N ALA A 73 -8.04 4.91 -5.94
CA ALA A 73 -8.28 3.65 -5.23
C ALA A 73 -7.19 3.35 -4.21
N ILE A 74 -7.53 2.49 -3.24
CA ILE A 74 -6.58 1.88 -2.31
C ILE A 74 -6.90 0.39 -2.12
N ARG A 75 -5.85 -0.42 -1.96
CA ARG A 75 -5.90 -1.77 -1.42
C ARG A 75 -4.85 -1.95 -0.33
N VAL A 76 -5.27 -2.50 0.79
CA VAL A 76 -4.39 -3.01 1.85
C VAL A 76 -4.27 -4.51 1.65
N LEU A 77 -3.10 -4.97 1.24
CA LEU A 77 -2.88 -6.32 0.75
C LEU A 77 -2.01 -7.12 1.73
N ARG A 78 -2.55 -8.23 2.23
CA ARG A 78 -1.82 -9.22 3.03
C ARG A 78 -1.22 -10.28 2.10
N PRO A 79 0.09 -10.56 2.18
CA PRO A 79 0.71 -11.57 1.33
C PRO A 79 0.30 -12.99 1.73
N VAL A 80 0.02 -13.86 0.77
CA VAL A 80 -0.32 -15.28 1.01
C VAL A 80 0.94 -16.12 1.23
N HIS A 81 2.00 -15.88 0.45
CA HIS A 81 3.20 -16.72 0.41
C HIS A 81 4.50 -16.02 0.86
N SER A 82 4.44 -14.73 1.19
CA SER A 82 5.60 -13.94 1.62
C SER A 82 5.31 -13.17 2.91
N ASP A 83 6.26 -12.38 3.36
CA ASP A 83 6.15 -11.52 4.55
C ASP A 83 5.90 -10.03 4.19
N THR A 84 5.82 -9.72 2.89
CA THR A 84 5.79 -8.33 2.41
C THR A 84 4.37 -7.89 2.08
N TYR A 85 3.81 -7.06 2.96
CA TYR A 85 2.54 -6.39 2.73
C TYR A 85 2.67 -5.32 1.66
N VAL A 86 1.57 -5.04 0.98
CA VAL A 86 1.51 -3.97 -0.01
C VAL A 86 0.35 -3.05 0.30
N ILE A 87 0.64 -1.76 0.42
CA ILE A 87 -0.38 -0.71 0.35
C ILE A 87 -0.35 -0.16 -1.07
N LEU A 88 -1.30 -0.62 -1.88
CA LEU A 88 -1.47 -0.15 -3.26
C LEU A 88 -2.38 1.06 -3.25
N THR A 89 -1.92 2.18 -3.80
CA THR A 89 -2.76 3.34 -4.09
C THR A 89 -2.73 3.65 -5.59
N MET A 90 -3.89 4.04 -6.12
CA MET A 90 -4.07 4.45 -7.49
C MET A 90 -4.45 5.93 -7.53
N TRP A 91 -3.89 6.64 -8.50
CA TRP A 91 -4.06 8.07 -8.69
C TRP A 91 -4.36 8.40 -10.15
N GLU A 92 -5.01 9.54 -10.37
CA GLU A 92 -5.25 10.09 -11.71
C GLU A 92 -3.93 10.40 -12.43
N ASP A 93 -2.92 10.86 -11.69
CA ASP A 93 -1.56 11.10 -12.17
C ASP A 93 -0.52 11.11 -11.01
N GLU A 94 0.76 11.19 -11.38
CA GLU A 94 1.87 11.27 -10.43
C GLU A 94 1.85 12.56 -9.60
N GLN A 95 1.36 13.67 -10.18
CA GLN A 95 1.33 14.95 -9.49
C GLN A 95 0.35 14.94 -8.31
N SER A 96 -0.80 14.28 -8.49
CA SER A 96 -1.81 14.09 -7.45
C SER A 96 -1.25 13.32 -6.26
N PHE A 97 -0.49 12.26 -6.53
CA PHE A 97 0.24 11.53 -5.48
C PHE A 97 1.26 12.42 -4.76
N LYS A 98 2.07 13.19 -5.50
CA LYS A 98 3.08 14.10 -4.89
C LYS A 98 2.41 15.16 -4.01
N ASN A 99 1.33 15.77 -4.50
CA ASN A 99 0.54 16.74 -3.73
C ASN A 99 0.01 16.11 -2.43
N TRP A 100 -0.46 14.86 -2.50
CA TRP A 100 -0.88 14.14 -1.31
C TRP A 100 0.27 13.91 -0.33
N GLN A 101 1.47 13.53 -0.78
CA GLN A 101 2.61 13.34 0.12
C GLN A 101 2.98 14.61 0.90
N GLU A 102 2.75 15.78 0.31
CA GLU A 102 2.95 17.09 0.93
C GLU A 102 1.76 17.55 1.81
N SER A 103 0.65 16.81 1.78
CA SER A 103 -0.59 17.17 2.47
C SER A 103 -0.55 16.93 3.98
N GLN A 104 -1.43 17.63 4.69
CA GLN A 104 -1.70 17.36 6.11
C GLN A 104 -2.32 15.98 6.34
N ALA A 105 -3.05 15.42 5.36
CA ALA A 105 -3.62 14.09 5.48
C ALA A 105 -2.52 13.01 5.51
N TYR A 106 -1.48 13.15 4.69
CA TYR A 106 -0.30 12.29 4.74
C TYR A 106 0.43 12.42 6.08
N GLY A 107 0.64 13.65 6.54
CA GLY A 107 1.22 13.95 7.85
C GLY A 107 0.45 13.28 8.99
N LYS A 108 -0.88 13.31 8.98
CA LYS A 108 -1.73 12.65 9.98
C LYS A 108 -1.70 11.13 9.89
N ALA A 109 -1.79 10.56 8.68
CA ALA A 109 -1.73 9.11 8.46
C ALA A 109 -0.37 8.51 8.91
N HIS A 110 0.70 9.31 8.82
CA HIS A 110 2.05 8.94 9.20
C HIS A 110 2.53 9.60 10.50
N ALA A 111 1.66 10.28 11.25
CA ALA A 111 2.05 11.11 12.40
C ALA A 111 2.75 10.32 13.52
N LYS A 112 2.47 9.02 13.63
CA LYS A 112 3.08 8.15 14.63
C LYS A 112 4.44 7.60 14.22
N ARG A 113 4.86 7.77 12.96
CA ARG A 113 6.17 7.29 12.47
C ARG A 113 7.28 8.01 13.22
N GLY A 114 8.26 7.27 13.74
CA GLY A 114 9.38 7.82 14.50
C GLY A 114 9.05 8.23 15.94
N THR A 115 7.84 7.94 16.43
CA THR A 115 7.41 8.21 17.81
C THR A 115 7.38 6.91 18.63
N LYS A 116 7.39 7.00 19.97
CA LYS A 116 7.28 5.81 20.86
C LYS A 116 5.99 5.00 20.64
N GLU A 117 4.95 5.61 20.07
CA GLU A 117 3.70 4.94 19.69
C GLU A 117 3.71 4.40 18.25
N GLY A 118 4.78 4.67 17.50
CA GLY A 118 5.00 4.18 16.16
C GLY A 118 5.29 2.69 16.15
N VAL A 119 4.65 1.99 15.21
CA VAL A 119 4.89 0.57 14.96
C VAL A 119 6.36 0.34 14.56
N ASP A 120 7.02 1.34 13.97
CA ASP A 120 8.44 1.35 13.61
C ASP A 120 9.40 1.41 14.81
N GLN A 121 8.93 1.79 15.99
CA GLN A 121 9.75 1.80 17.21
C GLN A 121 9.54 0.55 18.07
N ARG A 122 8.56 -0.31 17.72
CA ARG A 122 8.39 -1.59 18.40
C ARG A 122 9.41 -2.58 17.83
N PRO A 123 10.25 -3.22 18.67
CA PRO A 123 11.19 -4.20 18.18
C PRO A 123 10.46 -5.36 17.50
N ASN A 124 11.11 -5.95 16.50
CA ASN A 124 10.70 -7.17 15.80
C ASN A 124 9.40 -7.11 14.99
N ILE A 125 8.86 -5.95 14.63
CA ILE A 125 7.68 -5.90 13.73
C ILE A 125 8.06 -5.99 12.25
N PHE A 126 9.16 -5.37 11.84
CA PHE A 126 9.58 -5.34 10.44
C PHE A 126 10.76 -6.28 10.21
N SER A 127 10.65 -7.13 9.18
CA SER A 127 11.70 -8.07 8.79
C SER A 127 12.77 -7.43 7.90
N GLY A 128 12.50 -6.22 7.37
CA GLY A 128 13.40 -5.47 6.52
C GLY A 128 12.93 -4.02 6.28
N PRO A 129 13.71 -3.21 5.54
CA PRO A 129 13.31 -1.85 5.20
C PRO A 129 12.12 -1.86 4.23
N SER A 130 11.16 -0.94 4.44
CA SER A 130 10.09 -0.71 3.47
C SER A 130 10.63 0.04 2.24
N PHE A 131 10.04 -0.24 1.08
CA PHE A 131 10.41 0.40 -0.18
C PHE A 131 9.18 0.69 -1.04
N VAL A 132 9.29 1.68 -1.93
CA VAL A 132 8.20 2.11 -2.79
C VAL A 132 8.52 1.78 -4.23
N THR A 133 7.57 1.15 -4.93
CA THR A 133 7.60 1.00 -6.38
C THR A 133 6.44 1.77 -6.98
N THR A 134 6.66 2.38 -8.15
CA THR A 134 5.64 3.16 -8.86
C THR A 134 5.56 2.73 -10.31
N TYR A 135 4.35 2.78 -10.86
CA TYR A 135 4.09 2.38 -12.24
C TYR A 135 3.10 3.36 -12.87
N LYS A 136 3.26 3.62 -14.16
CA LYS A 136 2.37 4.48 -14.94
C LYS A 136 1.69 3.67 -16.05
N LYS A 137 0.48 4.05 -16.44
CA LYS A 137 -0.15 3.52 -17.64
C LYS A 137 0.57 3.99 -18.90
#